data_AF-A0A2J8AAT1-F1
#
_entry.id   AF-A0A2J8AAT1-F1
#
_cell.length_a   1.000
_cell.length_b   1.000
_cell.length_c   1.000
_cell.angle_alpha   90.00
_cell.angle_beta   90.00
_cell.angle_gamma   90.00
#
_symmetry.space_group_name_H-M   'P 1'
#
loop_
_entity.id
_entity.type
_entity.pdbx_description
1 polymer ?
#
loop_
_entity_poly.entity_id
_entity_poly.type
_entity_poly.pdbx_seq_one_letter_code
_entity_poly.pdbx_strand_id
1 'polypeptide(L)'
;MAQSMSMQRSGTVVGRKAEMAQEWYALVCNCDFFFNDPQNESVAEQLRERVRFFKEQNRETDFFIVPEPVWLDKKYPELAKQVKRPCVALISTDKLWITFMKLRLDRVLRIDLPTEMSDAEVLAVGGTVPDFQAEGKWTAPYARYTPGWWNVFLPKH
;
A
#
# COMPACT_ATOMS: atom_id res chain seq x y z
N MET A 1 63.25 1.42 -31.38
CA MET A 1 62.03 0.59 -31.47
C MET A 1 61.61 0.24 -30.06
N ALA A 2 60.59 0.90 -29.52
CA ALA A 2 60.02 0.58 -28.21
C ALA A 2 58.60 0.05 -28.45
N GLN A 3 58.35 -1.20 -28.05
CA GLN A 3 57.09 -1.90 -28.23
C GLN A 3 56.05 -1.37 -27.24
N SER A 4 54.89 -0.97 -27.76
CA SER A 4 53.69 -0.60 -26.99
C SER A 4 53.02 -1.85 -26.42
N MET A 5 52.99 -2.00 -25.09
CA MET A 5 52.12 -2.98 -24.42
C MET A 5 50.71 -2.40 -24.28
N SER A 6 49.77 -3.01 -25.00
CA SER A 6 48.33 -2.76 -24.87
C SER A 6 47.81 -3.36 -23.56
N MET A 7 47.30 -2.52 -22.67
CA MET A 7 46.66 -2.93 -21.42
C MET A 7 45.16 -3.11 -21.66
N GLN A 8 44.73 -4.35 -21.91
CA GLN A 8 43.31 -4.71 -21.98
C GLN A 8 42.71 -4.65 -20.56
N ARG A 9 41.84 -3.66 -20.31
CA ARG A 9 40.96 -3.66 -19.13
C ARG A 9 39.70 -4.45 -19.47
N SER A 10 39.72 -5.74 -19.17
CA SER A 10 38.55 -6.61 -19.16
C SER A 10 38.00 -6.68 -17.73
N GLY A 11 36.70 -6.42 -17.57
CA GLY A 11 35.98 -6.72 -16.33
C GLY A 11 34.97 -5.66 -15.93
N THR A 12 33.93 -5.44 -16.73
CA THR A 12 32.70 -4.82 -16.23
C THR A 12 32.04 -5.83 -15.30
N VAL A 13 32.20 -5.64 -13.98
CA VAL A 13 31.39 -6.35 -12.99
C VAL A 13 29.99 -5.78 -13.09
N VAL A 14 29.15 -6.38 -13.94
CA VAL A 14 27.71 -6.17 -13.91
C VAL A 14 27.21 -6.83 -12.63
N GLY A 15 27.03 -6.03 -11.58
CA GLY A 15 26.40 -6.49 -10.36
C GLY A 15 25.01 -7.01 -10.69
N ARG A 16 24.81 -8.33 -10.56
CA ARG A 16 23.46 -8.89 -10.43
C ARG A 16 22.89 -8.30 -9.14
N LYS A 17 21.90 -7.40 -9.25
CA LYS A 17 20.91 -7.25 -8.19
C LYS A 17 20.30 -8.64 -8.04
N ALA A 18 20.60 -9.31 -6.92
CA ALA A 18 19.76 -10.44 -6.52
C ALA A 18 18.33 -9.89 -6.44
N GLU A 19 17.40 -10.48 -7.18
CA GLU A 19 15.97 -10.28 -6.95
C GLU A 19 15.67 -10.80 -5.54
N MET A 20 15.91 -9.96 -4.55
CA MET A 20 15.41 -10.19 -3.20
C MET A 20 13.90 -10.16 -3.30
N ALA A 21 13.25 -11.27 -2.97
CA ALA A 21 11.80 -11.33 -2.90
C ALA A 21 11.28 -10.17 -2.03
N GLN A 22 10.42 -9.35 -2.61
CA GLN A 22 9.93 -8.15 -1.96
C GLN A 22 8.86 -8.54 -0.94
N GLU A 23 9.12 -8.28 0.34
CA GLU A 23 8.14 -8.53 1.40
C GLU A 23 7.05 -7.46 1.35
N TRP A 24 5.79 -7.89 1.47
CA TRP A 24 4.64 -7.01 1.54
C TRP A 24 3.93 -7.16 2.89
N TYR A 25 3.37 -6.05 3.36
CA TYR A 25 2.69 -5.95 4.64
C TYR A 25 1.33 -5.29 4.41
N ALA A 26 0.27 -5.86 4.99
CA ALA A 26 -1.10 -5.43 4.76
C ALA A 26 -1.82 -5.08 6.06
N LEU A 27 -2.61 -4.00 6.03
CA LEU A 27 -3.62 -3.67 7.03
C LEU A 27 -5.00 -3.82 6.40
N VAL A 28 -5.79 -4.75 6.92
CA VAL A 28 -7.11 -5.09 6.37
C VAL A 28 -8.20 -4.61 7.33
N CYS A 29 -9.20 -3.92 6.79
CA CYS A 29 -10.35 -3.44 7.56
C CYS A 29 -11.56 -3.18 6.66
N ASN A 30 -12.68 -2.82 7.27
CA ASN A 30 -13.90 -2.45 6.56
C ASN A 30 -13.72 -1.11 5.81
N CYS A 31 -14.29 -1.00 4.61
CA CYS A 31 -14.16 0.20 3.78
C CYS A 31 -14.77 1.45 4.43
N ASP A 32 -15.96 1.34 5.03
CA ASP A 32 -16.63 2.49 5.66
C ASP A 32 -15.79 3.01 6.84
N PHE A 33 -15.25 2.11 7.66
CA PHE A 33 -14.28 2.48 8.68
C PHE A 33 -13.07 3.22 8.10
N PHE A 34 -12.45 2.72 7.03
CA PHE A 34 -11.22 3.32 6.50
C PHE A 34 -11.45 4.67 5.79
N PHE A 35 -12.53 4.82 5.03
CA PHE A 35 -12.75 5.95 4.13
C PHE A 35 -13.72 7.01 4.65
N ASN A 36 -14.63 6.66 5.56
CA ASN A 36 -15.76 7.51 5.95
C ASN A 36 -15.83 7.78 7.47
N ASP A 37 -15.19 6.96 8.31
CA ASP A 37 -15.14 7.21 9.76
C ASP A 37 -14.43 8.56 10.04
N PRO A 38 -15.08 9.51 10.73
CA PRO A 38 -14.50 10.81 11.06
C PRO A 38 -13.14 10.75 11.78
N GLN A 39 -12.86 9.67 12.52
CA GLN A 39 -11.57 9.49 13.20
C GLN A 39 -10.39 9.27 12.24
N ASN A 40 -10.70 8.83 11.02
CA ASN A 40 -9.74 8.49 9.98
C ASN A 40 -9.61 9.58 8.89
N GLU A 41 -10.24 10.74 9.06
CA GLU A 41 -10.15 11.84 8.08
C GLU A 41 -8.69 12.24 7.77
N SER A 42 -7.79 12.16 8.76
CA SER A 42 -6.37 12.47 8.57
C SER A 42 -5.61 11.51 7.64
N VAL A 43 -6.16 10.32 7.37
CA VAL A 43 -5.49 9.30 6.54
C VAL A 43 -5.26 9.81 5.13
N ALA A 44 -6.24 10.52 4.54
CA ALA A 44 -6.12 11.06 3.20
C ALA A 44 -4.89 11.97 3.05
N GLU A 45 -4.65 12.87 4.00
CA GLU A 45 -3.47 13.75 3.97
C GLU A 45 -2.18 13.00 4.26
N GLN A 46 -2.19 12.04 5.18
CA GLN A 46 -1.01 11.20 5.44
C GLN A 46 -0.55 10.48 4.16
N LEU A 47 -1.49 9.94 3.37
CA LEU A 47 -1.17 9.27 2.12
C LEU A 47 -0.73 10.25 1.02
N ARG A 48 -1.39 11.41 0.88
CA ARG A 48 -1.00 12.45 -0.09
C ARG A 48 0.38 13.00 0.19
N GLU A 49 0.67 13.32 1.44
CA GLU A 49 1.98 13.85 1.84
C GLU A 49 3.07 12.78 1.67
N ARG A 50 2.76 11.50 1.92
CA ARG A 50 3.70 10.40 1.64
C ARG A 50 4.01 10.28 0.14
N VAL A 51 3.01 10.42 -0.75
CA VAL A 51 3.25 10.46 -2.20
C VAL A 51 4.13 11.66 -2.59
N ARG A 52 3.84 12.83 -2.03
CA ARG A 52 4.63 14.04 -2.26
C ARG A 52 6.08 13.84 -1.81
N PHE A 53 6.29 13.30 -0.61
CA PHE A 53 7.60 12.98 -0.08
C PHE A 53 8.38 12.04 -1.02
N PHE A 54 7.76 10.97 -1.52
CA PHE A 54 8.42 10.08 -2.48
C PHE A 54 8.79 10.77 -3.78
N LYS A 55 7.90 11.62 -4.31
CA LYS A 55 8.19 12.42 -5.51
C LYS A 55 9.37 13.37 -5.29
N GLU A 56 9.42 14.07 -4.17
CA GLU A 56 10.52 14.98 -3.82
C GLU A 56 11.86 14.24 -3.66
N GLN A 57 11.82 12.96 -3.28
CA GLN A 57 12.99 12.09 -3.16
C GLN A 57 13.31 11.28 -4.43
N ASN A 58 12.60 11.50 -5.55
CA ASN A 58 12.70 10.69 -6.78
C ASN A 58 12.58 9.17 -6.53
N ARG A 59 11.68 8.79 -5.61
CA ARG A 59 11.41 7.41 -5.23
C ARG A 59 10.04 6.99 -5.75
N GLU A 60 9.93 5.73 -6.16
CA GLU A 60 8.65 5.14 -6.56
C GLU A 60 7.75 4.87 -5.36
N THR A 61 6.44 4.96 -5.57
CA THR A 61 5.44 4.64 -4.56
C THR A 61 5.42 3.15 -4.28
N ASP A 62 5.52 2.81 -3.00
CA ASP A 62 5.62 1.44 -2.50
C ASP A 62 4.42 1.04 -1.63
N PHE A 63 3.32 1.75 -1.73
CA PHE A 63 2.10 1.48 -0.99
C PHE A 63 0.87 1.73 -1.86
N PHE A 64 -0.17 0.95 -1.61
CA PHE A 64 -1.40 0.96 -2.40
C PHE A 64 -2.62 0.67 -1.52
N ILE A 65 -3.78 1.10 -1.99
CA ILE A 65 -5.08 0.74 -1.44
C ILE A 65 -5.69 -0.33 -2.34
N VAL A 66 -5.92 -1.53 -1.82
CA VAL A 66 -6.49 -2.66 -2.57
C VAL A 66 -7.89 -2.95 -2.03
N PRO A 67 -8.96 -2.56 -2.75
CA PRO A 67 -10.33 -2.94 -2.41
C PRO A 67 -10.53 -4.45 -2.62
N GLU A 68 -11.21 -5.10 -1.68
CA GLU A 68 -11.54 -6.53 -1.74
C GLU A 68 -10.34 -7.39 -2.19
N PRO A 69 -9.22 -7.39 -1.45
CA PRO A 69 -8.00 -8.06 -1.86
C PRO A 69 -8.24 -9.55 -2.15
N VAL A 70 -8.00 -10.00 -3.37
CA VAL A 70 -8.36 -11.36 -3.85
C VAL A 70 -7.70 -12.47 -3.02
N TRP A 71 -6.52 -12.20 -2.47
CA TRP A 71 -5.76 -13.14 -1.67
C TRP A 71 -6.33 -13.36 -0.26
N LEU A 72 -7.15 -12.45 0.27
CA LEU A 72 -7.62 -12.50 1.66
C LEU A 72 -8.46 -13.74 1.93
N ASP A 73 -9.49 -13.98 1.12
CA ASP A 73 -10.37 -15.14 1.29
C ASP A 73 -9.68 -16.46 0.94
N LYS A 74 -8.73 -16.43 0.00
CA LYS A 74 -8.03 -17.62 -0.47
C LYS A 74 -6.97 -18.11 0.51
N LYS A 75 -6.18 -17.19 1.08
CA LYS A 75 -5.04 -17.51 1.94
C LYS A 75 -5.33 -17.37 3.44
N TYR A 76 -6.26 -16.48 3.81
CA TYR A 76 -6.55 -16.16 5.22
C TYR A 76 -8.06 -16.20 5.55
N PRO A 77 -8.76 -17.33 5.27
CA PRO A 77 -10.21 -17.41 5.43
C PRO A 77 -10.69 -17.11 6.86
N GLU A 78 -9.93 -17.49 7.88
CA GLU A 78 -10.31 -17.22 9.28
C GLU A 78 -10.14 -15.75 9.68
N LEU A 79 -9.19 -15.03 9.08
CA LEU A 79 -9.07 -13.58 9.26
C LEU A 79 -10.14 -12.84 8.45
N ALA A 80 -10.43 -13.31 7.24
CA ALA A 80 -11.45 -12.74 6.37
C ALA A 80 -12.83 -12.68 7.05
N LYS A 81 -13.20 -13.72 7.81
CA LYS A 81 -14.46 -13.77 8.60
C LYS A 81 -14.56 -12.68 9.67
N GLN A 82 -13.45 -12.16 10.15
CA GLN A 82 -13.43 -11.12 11.19
C GLN A 82 -13.63 -9.71 10.62
N VAL A 83 -13.45 -9.55 9.30
CA VAL A 83 -13.54 -8.25 8.64
C VAL A 83 -14.91 -8.08 7.99
N LYS A 84 -15.65 -7.04 8.39
CA LYS A 84 -16.92 -6.69 7.75
C LYS A 84 -16.70 -6.22 6.30
N ARG A 85 -17.51 -6.74 5.39
CA ARG A 85 -17.50 -6.36 3.97
C ARG A 85 -18.39 -5.13 3.71
N PRO A 86 -18.09 -4.29 2.69
CA PRO A 86 -16.89 -4.41 1.87
C PRO A 86 -15.62 -4.06 2.65
N CYS A 87 -14.49 -4.68 2.31
CA CYS A 87 -13.20 -4.46 2.97
C CYS A 87 -12.13 -3.93 2.03
N VAL A 88 -11.09 -3.37 2.64
CA VAL A 88 -9.95 -2.76 1.96
C VAL A 88 -8.66 -3.15 2.67
N ALA A 89 -7.60 -3.32 1.89
CA ALA A 89 -6.24 -3.44 2.40
C ALA A 89 -5.42 -2.18 2.08
N LEU A 90 -4.81 -1.58 3.09
CA LEU A 90 -3.66 -0.70 2.91
C LEU A 90 -2.41 -1.57 2.92
N ILE A 91 -1.68 -1.59 1.82
CA ILE A 91 -0.49 -2.44 1.69
C ILE A 91 0.75 -1.62 1.41
N SER A 92 1.91 -2.09 1.88
CA SER A 92 3.20 -1.50 1.55
C SER A 92 4.34 -2.50 1.76
N THR A 93 5.47 -2.24 1.12
CA THR A 93 6.73 -2.94 1.38
C THR A 93 7.49 -2.36 2.58
N ASP A 94 7.08 -1.19 3.09
CA ASP A 94 7.66 -0.54 4.27
C ASP A 94 7.01 -1.06 5.57
N LYS A 95 7.64 -2.06 6.18
CA LYS A 95 7.19 -2.68 7.45
C LYS A 95 7.02 -1.68 8.59
N LEU A 96 7.94 -0.72 8.72
CA LEU A 96 7.92 0.25 9.81
C LEU A 96 6.72 1.17 9.65
N TRP A 97 6.47 1.63 8.43
CA TRP A 97 5.31 2.45 8.13
C TRP A 97 3.98 1.69 8.32
N ILE A 98 3.88 0.44 7.89
CA ILE A 98 2.68 -0.37 8.16
C ILE A 98 2.46 -0.61 9.66
N THR A 99 3.54 -0.77 10.43
CA THR A 99 3.45 -0.87 11.90
C THR A 99 2.94 0.44 12.51
N PHE A 100 3.43 1.58 12.04
CA PHE A 100 2.93 2.90 12.45
C PHE A 100 1.44 3.06 12.12
N MET A 101 1.03 2.71 10.90
CA MET A 101 -0.36 2.80 10.47
C MET A 101 -1.28 1.86 11.27
N LYS A 102 -0.80 0.67 11.65
CA LYS A 102 -1.54 -0.24 12.54
C LYS A 102 -1.83 0.40 13.90
N LEU A 103 -0.84 1.06 14.51
CA LEU A 103 -1.02 1.77 15.79
C LEU A 103 -1.97 2.96 15.64
N ARG A 104 -1.89 3.70 14.53
CA ARG A 104 -2.72 4.88 14.28
C ARG A 104 -4.20 4.56 14.03
N LEU A 105 -4.46 3.47 13.29
CA LEU A 105 -5.81 3.05 12.91
C LEU A 105 -6.45 2.15 13.98
N ASP A 106 -5.63 1.44 14.76
CA ASP A 106 -6.00 0.54 15.86
C ASP A 106 -6.91 -0.64 15.47
N ARG A 107 -8.14 -0.38 15.00
CA ARG A 107 -9.19 -1.35 14.67
C ARG A 107 -9.01 -2.04 13.31
N VAL A 108 -7.79 -2.42 12.97
CA VAL A 108 -7.41 -3.08 11.70
C VAL A 108 -6.66 -4.39 11.94
N LEU A 109 -6.83 -5.37 11.06
CA LEU A 109 -6.02 -6.59 11.06
C LEU A 109 -4.69 -6.33 10.36
N ARG A 110 -3.59 -6.81 10.94
CA ARG A 110 -2.28 -6.80 10.27
C ARG A 110 -1.96 -8.19 9.74
N ILE A 111 -1.52 -8.27 8.50
CA ILE A 111 -1.09 -9.50 7.84
C ILE A 111 0.27 -9.23 7.19
N ASP A 112 1.28 -10.00 7.59
CA ASP A 112 2.57 -10.04 6.90
C ASP A 112 2.43 -11.08 5.77
N LEU A 113 2.59 -10.66 4.51
CA LEU A 113 2.32 -11.51 3.34
C LEU A 113 3.54 -12.40 3.03
N PRO A 114 3.35 -13.63 2.52
CA PRO A 114 4.43 -14.53 2.17
C PRO A 114 5.27 -13.96 1.03
N THR A 115 6.58 -14.18 1.09
CA THR A 115 7.54 -13.64 0.12
C THR A 115 7.41 -14.26 -1.27
N GLU A 116 6.70 -15.39 -1.39
CA GLU A 116 6.45 -16.07 -2.64
C GLU A 116 5.27 -15.48 -3.43
N MET A 117 4.48 -14.58 -2.84
CA MET A 117 3.41 -13.89 -3.57
C MET A 117 4.00 -12.88 -4.54
N SER A 118 3.54 -12.91 -5.80
CA SER A 118 3.93 -11.89 -6.78
C SER A 118 3.23 -10.56 -6.49
N ASP A 119 3.84 -9.44 -6.90
CA ASP A 119 3.24 -8.11 -6.78
C ASP A 119 1.84 -8.05 -7.41
N ALA A 120 1.63 -8.72 -8.55
CA ALA A 120 0.34 -8.82 -9.21
C ALA A 120 -0.70 -9.57 -8.37
N GLU A 121 -0.30 -10.62 -7.65
CA GLU A 121 -1.19 -11.34 -6.73
C GLU A 121 -1.52 -10.49 -5.49
N VAL A 122 -0.53 -9.79 -4.94
CA VAL A 122 -0.69 -8.91 -3.77
C VAL A 122 -1.61 -7.71 -4.08
N LEU A 123 -1.46 -7.12 -5.26
CA LEU A 123 -2.19 -5.94 -5.73
C LEU A 123 -3.53 -6.28 -6.42
N ALA A 124 -3.91 -7.56 -6.49
CA ALA A 124 -5.13 -7.99 -7.15
C ALA A 124 -6.39 -7.46 -6.43
N VAL A 125 -7.09 -6.55 -7.10
CA VAL A 125 -8.37 -5.97 -6.67
C VAL A 125 -9.51 -6.93 -7.01
N GLY A 126 -10.35 -7.25 -6.01
CA GLY A 126 -11.47 -8.19 -6.15
C GLY A 126 -12.86 -7.52 -6.24
N GLY A 127 -12.94 -6.20 -6.12
CA GLY A 127 -14.19 -5.47 -6.05
C GLY A 127 -13.99 -3.96 -6.06
N THR A 128 -15.07 -3.22 -5.81
CA THR A 128 -15.06 -1.75 -5.80
C THR A 128 -15.29 -1.21 -4.40
N VAL A 129 -14.79 -0.01 -4.15
CA VAL A 129 -15.15 0.75 -2.95
C VAL A 129 -16.55 1.32 -3.17
N PRO A 130 -17.52 1.10 -2.27
CA PRO A 130 -18.86 1.67 -2.42
C PRO A 130 -18.85 3.18 -2.20
N ASP A 131 -19.94 3.85 -2.59
CA ASP A 131 -20.18 5.22 -2.18
C ASP A 131 -20.56 5.28 -0.69
N PHE A 132 -19.94 6.20 0.04
CA PHE A 132 -20.26 6.43 1.45
C PHE A 132 -21.13 7.66 1.60
N GLN A 133 -22.14 7.57 2.46
CA GLN A 133 -22.90 8.73 2.88
C GLN A 133 -22.29 9.28 4.17
N ALA A 134 -22.13 10.60 4.22
CA ALA A 134 -21.69 11.27 5.41
C ALA A 134 -22.79 11.20 6.47
N GLU A 135 -22.57 10.42 7.53
CA GLU A 135 -23.48 10.37 8.66
C GLU A 135 -23.16 11.47 9.69
N GLY A 136 -24.21 12.07 10.25
CA GLY A 136 -24.12 12.98 11.40
C GLY A 136 -23.71 14.42 11.09
N LYS A 137 -23.75 15.26 12.14
CA LYS A 137 -23.36 16.67 12.06
C LYS A 137 -21.85 16.78 11.99
N TRP A 138 -21.34 17.30 10.87
CA TRP A 138 -19.93 17.62 10.73
C TRP A 138 -19.55 18.85 11.55
N THR A 139 -18.49 18.72 12.35
CA THR A 139 -18.08 19.75 13.33
C THR A 139 -16.70 20.32 13.08
N ALA A 140 -15.91 19.74 12.16
CA ALA A 140 -14.59 20.25 11.85
C ALA A 140 -14.67 21.60 11.11
N PRO A 141 -13.65 22.47 11.26
CA PRO A 141 -13.64 23.80 10.63
C PRO A 141 -13.30 23.78 9.12
N TYR A 142 -13.22 22.60 8.50
CA TYR A 142 -12.92 22.37 7.09
C TYR A 142 -13.91 21.35 6.52
N ALA A 143 -14.11 21.30 5.20
CA ALA A 143 -15.01 20.33 4.58
C ALA A 143 -14.46 18.90 4.64
N ARG A 144 -15.34 17.89 4.69
CA ARG A 144 -14.95 16.48 4.52
C ARG A 144 -14.32 16.26 3.15
N TYR A 145 -13.46 15.25 3.03
CA TYR A 145 -13.02 14.79 1.72
C TYR A 145 -14.19 14.29 0.88
N THR A 146 -14.16 14.67 -0.40
CA THR A 146 -15.09 14.15 -1.39
C THR A 146 -14.90 12.63 -1.52
N PRO A 147 -15.99 11.84 -1.54
CA PRO A 147 -15.93 10.42 -1.88
C PRO A 147 -15.14 10.18 -3.17
N GLY A 148 -14.34 9.11 -3.19
CA GLY A 148 -13.43 8.80 -4.29
C GLY A 148 -12.02 9.40 -4.16
N TRP A 149 -11.72 10.12 -3.07
CA TRP A 149 -10.37 10.65 -2.82
C TRP A 149 -9.28 9.57 -2.86
N TRP A 150 -9.63 8.32 -2.56
CA TRP A 150 -8.74 7.16 -2.52
C TRP A 150 -8.34 6.64 -3.89
N ASN A 151 -9.05 7.01 -4.96
CA ASN A 151 -8.85 6.46 -6.31
C ASN A 151 -7.41 6.65 -6.82
N VAL A 152 -6.72 7.69 -6.35
CA VAL A 152 -5.32 7.98 -6.73
C VAL A 152 -4.31 6.99 -6.15
N PHE A 153 -4.70 6.18 -5.14
CA PHE A 153 -3.84 5.21 -4.47
C PHE A 153 -4.16 3.76 -4.86
N LEU A 154 -5.12 3.54 -5.77
CA LEU A 154 -5.40 2.21 -6.28
C LEU A 154 -4.22 1.72 -7.14
N PRO A 155 -3.93 0.41 -7.16
CA PRO A 155 -2.98 -0.17 -8.09
C PRO A 155 -3.31 0.24 -9.52
N LYS A 156 -2.30 0.65 -10.29
CA LYS A 156 -2.46 0.91 -11.72
C LYS A 156 -2.37 -0.42 -12.45
N HIS A 157 -3.37 -0.73 -13.26
CA HIS A 157 -3.38 -1.88 -14.17
C HIS A 157 -2.61 -1.59 -15.46
#